data_AF-A0A9X3X9B0-F1
#
_entry.id   AF-A0A9X3X9B0-F1
#
_cell.length_a   1.000
_cell.length_b   1.000
_cell.length_c   1.000
_cell.angle_alpha   90.00
_cell.angle_beta   90.00
_cell.angle_gamma   90.00
#
_symmetry.space_group_name_H-M   'P 1'
#
loop_
_entity.id
_entity.type
_entity.pdbx_description
1 polymer ?
#
loop_
_entity_poly.entity_id
_entity_poly.type
_entity_poly.pdbx_seq_one_letter_code
_entity_poly.pdbx_strand_id
1 'polypeptide(L)'
;MGVRVLGYRIGLFTLLRELQYTFSRAVQEPLAATYVPVFQELREQWKLILLEEIEILDALAHAQAAVDKADGGLDGFAGRVSRAVDDHTSGNTRKQLRTALLKNKPLGKFRRPVLGGQLQSMTDWSETLTKCGVPALVAMAPEADALVAAGQSAEELRKKAQGKNRDFRDIGARKQFIDKVNGARKESHGGLAKLPFQHATLTSSFADGFFYSEPPREEEETIDEVKTSIAELLAQLEERQAFLKKLEEEAENEAKAAAEQAAQAQTAEDLEAQAQALLAQAAALKAKLKK
;
A
#
# COMPACT_ATOMS: atom_id res chain seq x y z
N MET A 1 27.07 -10.27 -33.39
CA MET A 1 26.70 -9.17 -32.47
C MET A 1 27.00 -9.63 -31.04
N GLY A 2 27.18 -8.73 -30.08
CA GLY A 2 27.35 -9.11 -28.66
C GLY A 2 26.00 -9.27 -27.96
N VAL A 3 25.93 -10.11 -26.93
CA VAL A 3 24.71 -10.25 -26.11
C VAL A 3 24.34 -8.92 -25.45
N ARG A 4 23.03 -8.60 -25.45
CA ARG A 4 22.50 -7.41 -24.77
C ARG A 4 22.78 -7.46 -23.28
N VAL A 5 23.35 -6.37 -22.75
CA VAL A 5 23.54 -6.13 -21.32
C VAL A 5 22.21 -5.68 -20.70
N LEU A 6 21.79 -6.35 -19.63
CA LEU A 6 20.58 -6.03 -18.89
C LEU A 6 20.84 -4.81 -17.99
N GLY A 7 19.96 -3.82 -18.03
CA GLY A 7 20.10 -2.60 -17.24
C GLY A 7 19.72 -2.79 -15.77
N TYR A 8 20.34 -2.04 -14.87
CA TYR A 8 20.12 -2.14 -13.42
C TYR A 8 18.69 -1.81 -12.96
N ARG A 9 17.91 -1.14 -13.81
CA ARG A 9 16.51 -0.79 -13.54
C ARG A 9 15.51 -1.85 -14.01
N ILE A 10 15.95 -2.94 -14.64
CA ILE A 10 15.09 -4.05 -15.09
C ILE A 10 14.27 -4.64 -13.93
N GLY A 11 12.96 -4.87 -14.09
CA GLY A 11 12.16 -5.53 -13.06
C GLY A 11 12.63 -6.97 -12.80
N LEU A 12 12.53 -7.46 -11.56
CA LEU A 12 13.00 -8.82 -11.23
C LEU A 12 12.27 -9.90 -12.04
N PHE A 13 10.98 -9.77 -12.31
CA PHE A 13 10.25 -10.73 -13.16
C PHE A 13 10.67 -10.66 -14.64
N THR A 14 11.02 -9.47 -15.14
CA THR A 14 11.60 -9.34 -16.47
C THR A 14 12.99 -10.01 -16.52
N LEU A 15 13.80 -9.85 -15.46
CA LEU A 15 15.09 -10.52 -15.32
C LEU A 15 14.92 -12.05 -15.23
N LEU A 16 13.90 -12.55 -14.52
CA LEU A 16 13.58 -13.98 -14.48
C LEU A 16 13.27 -14.52 -15.87
N ARG A 17 12.48 -13.80 -16.67
CA ARG A 17 12.18 -14.21 -18.05
C ARG A 17 13.45 -14.37 -18.88
N GLU A 18 14.37 -13.40 -18.79
CA GLU A 18 15.67 -13.47 -19.48
C GLU A 18 16.49 -14.70 -19.06
N LEU A 19 16.55 -14.98 -17.76
CA LEU A 19 17.25 -16.12 -17.19
C LEU A 19 16.61 -17.45 -17.61
N GLN A 20 15.30 -17.56 -17.45
CA GLN A 20 14.53 -18.76 -17.74
C GLN A 20 14.58 -19.10 -19.23
N TYR A 21 14.47 -18.10 -20.11
CA TYR A 21 14.61 -18.31 -21.54
C TYR A 21 15.99 -18.89 -21.87
N THR A 22 17.06 -18.26 -21.36
CA THR A 22 18.44 -18.71 -21.61
C THR A 22 18.67 -20.13 -21.06
N PHE A 23 18.19 -20.41 -19.85
CA PHE A 23 18.23 -21.73 -19.24
C PHE A 23 17.50 -22.78 -20.09
N SER A 24 16.25 -22.49 -20.48
CA SER A 24 15.44 -23.42 -21.27
C SER A 24 16.05 -23.69 -22.66
N ARG A 25 16.65 -22.68 -23.30
CA ARG A 25 17.41 -22.88 -24.55
C ARG A 25 18.64 -23.76 -24.34
N ALA A 26 19.39 -23.55 -23.26
CA ALA A 26 20.55 -24.38 -22.93
C ALA A 26 20.19 -25.84 -22.60
N VAL A 27 19.04 -26.08 -21.97
CA VAL A 27 18.54 -27.45 -21.68
C VAL A 27 18.17 -28.20 -22.96
N GLN A 28 17.63 -27.51 -23.96
CA GLN A 28 17.18 -28.13 -25.22
C GLN A 28 18.32 -28.37 -26.22
N GLU A 29 19.50 -27.79 -26.00
CA GLU A 29 20.63 -27.85 -26.92
C GLU A 29 21.83 -28.55 -26.27
N PRO A 30 22.13 -29.80 -26.64
CA PRO A 30 23.23 -30.58 -26.06
C PRO A 30 24.59 -29.86 -26.09
N LEU A 31 24.87 -29.06 -27.13
CA LEU A 31 26.12 -28.31 -27.23
C LEU A 31 26.24 -27.18 -26.19
N ALA A 32 25.14 -26.79 -25.55
CA ALA A 32 25.08 -25.79 -24.49
C ALA A 32 24.99 -26.38 -23.08
N ALA A 33 25.07 -27.71 -22.92
CA ALA A 33 24.87 -28.40 -21.64
C ALA A 33 25.76 -27.88 -20.51
N THR A 34 26.98 -27.43 -20.81
CA THR A 34 27.90 -26.85 -19.82
C THR A 34 27.38 -25.58 -19.14
N TYR A 35 26.42 -24.87 -19.75
CA TYR A 35 25.84 -23.64 -19.20
C TYR A 35 24.57 -23.88 -18.38
N VAL A 36 23.98 -25.08 -18.46
CA VAL A 36 22.75 -25.42 -17.72
C VAL A 36 22.92 -25.23 -16.22
N PRO A 37 23.99 -25.74 -15.56
CA PRO A 37 24.18 -25.56 -14.12
C PRO A 37 24.34 -24.08 -13.72
N VAL A 38 25.01 -23.28 -14.57
CA VAL A 38 25.24 -21.84 -14.32
C VAL A 38 23.92 -21.09 -14.25
N PHE A 39 23.05 -21.27 -15.24
CA PHE A 39 21.76 -20.58 -15.26
C PHE A 39 20.76 -21.13 -14.25
N GLN A 40 20.87 -22.41 -13.88
CA GLN A 40 20.11 -22.98 -12.77
C GLN A 40 20.48 -22.33 -11.43
N GLU A 41 21.77 -22.18 -11.13
CA GLU A 41 22.23 -21.51 -9.90
C GLU A 41 21.75 -20.04 -9.85
N LEU A 42 21.84 -19.32 -10.97
CA LEU A 42 21.34 -17.95 -11.07
C LEU A 42 19.84 -17.86 -10.83
N ARG A 43 19.05 -18.85 -11.27
CA ARG A 43 17.61 -18.92 -10.99
C ARG A 43 17.32 -19.14 -9.52
N GLU A 44 18.10 -19.95 -8.82
CA GLU A 44 17.94 -20.14 -7.38
C GLU A 44 18.34 -18.89 -6.59
N GLN A 45 19.43 -18.22 -6.98
CA GLN A 45 19.82 -16.92 -6.40
C GLN A 45 18.77 -15.83 -6.64
N TRP A 46 18.16 -15.80 -7.83
CA TRP A 46 17.07 -14.86 -8.13
C TRP A 46 15.92 -14.96 -7.11
N LYS A 47 15.56 -16.17 -6.66
CA LYS A 47 14.48 -16.35 -5.67
C LYS A 47 14.83 -15.67 -4.34
N LEU A 48 16.09 -15.78 -3.90
CA LEU A 48 16.56 -15.12 -2.67
C LEU A 48 16.51 -13.59 -2.81
N ILE A 49 16.95 -13.07 -3.95
CA ILE A 49 16.89 -11.63 -4.25
C ILE A 49 15.43 -11.13 -4.31
N LEU A 50 14.50 -11.94 -4.83
CA LEU A 50 13.07 -11.61 -4.83
C LEU A 50 12.52 -11.51 -3.41
N LEU A 51 12.84 -12.47 -2.55
CA LEU A 51 12.40 -12.45 -1.14
C LEU A 51 12.91 -11.18 -0.43
N GLU A 52 14.16 -10.81 -0.63
CA GLU A 52 14.71 -9.56 -0.08
C GLU A 52 14.00 -8.31 -0.64
N GLU A 53 13.66 -8.28 -1.94
CA GLU A 53 12.87 -7.17 -2.52
C GLU A 53 11.46 -7.09 -1.90
N ILE A 54 10.82 -8.23 -1.65
CA ILE A 54 9.50 -8.28 -0.97
C ILE A 54 9.59 -7.71 0.44
N GLU A 55 10.57 -8.14 1.25
CA GLU A 55 10.76 -7.63 2.62
C GLU A 55 10.99 -6.11 2.65
N ILE A 56 11.71 -5.57 1.66
CA ILE A 56 11.92 -4.13 1.51
C ILE A 56 10.63 -3.41 1.13
N LEU A 57 9.81 -3.98 0.24
CA LEU A 57 8.52 -3.42 -0.15
C LEU A 57 7.55 -3.40 1.04
N ASP A 58 7.51 -4.47 1.83
CA ASP A 58 6.72 -4.55 3.06
C ASP A 58 7.16 -3.48 4.07
N ALA A 59 8.47 -3.33 4.27
CA ALA A 59 9.01 -2.30 5.16
C ALA A 59 8.68 -0.88 4.69
N LEU A 60 8.69 -0.62 3.37
CA LEU A 60 8.28 0.67 2.80
C LEU A 60 6.79 0.93 3.01
N ALA A 61 5.93 -0.06 2.76
CA ALA A 61 4.49 0.06 2.95
C ALA A 61 4.15 0.30 4.43
N HIS A 62 4.77 -0.46 5.34
CA HIS A 62 4.61 -0.27 6.78
C HIS A 62 5.07 1.12 7.22
N ALA A 63 6.22 1.59 6.73
CA ALA A 63 6.72 2.92 7.03
C ALA A 63 5.78 4.03 6.52
N GLN A 64 5.24 3.88 5.32
CA GLN A 64 4.29 4.85 4.78
C GLN A 64 2.99 4.89 5.60
N ALA A 65 2.45 3.73 5.98
CA ALA A 65 1.26 3.68 6.84
C ALA A 65 1.49 4.35 8.21
N ALA A 66 2.68 4.17 8.81
CA ALA A 66 3.06 4.86 10.03
C ALA A 66 3.13 6.39 9.85
N VAL A 67 3.69 6.85 8.72
CA VAL A 67 3.70 8.27 8.35
C VAL A 67 2.28 8.82 8.23
N ASP A 68 1.42 8.15 7.47
CA ASP A 68 0.04 8.59 7.25
C ASP A 68 -0.75 8.67 8.56
N LYS A 69 -0.55 7.69 9.45
CA LYS A 69 -1.19 7.66 10.77
C LYS A 69 -0.71 8.81 11.66
N ALA A 70 0.60 9.06 11.70
CA ALA A 70 1.18 10.12 12.50
C ALA A 70 0.77 11.51 11.98
N ASP A 71 0.81 11.71 10.67
CA ASP A 71 0.38 12.93 9.99
C ASP A 71 -1.09 13.27 10.29
N GLY A 72 -2.00 12.30 10.09
CA GLY A 72 -3.41 12.46 10.43
C GLY A 72 -3.64 12.77 11.91
N GLY A 73 -2.84 12.18 12.81
CA GLY A 73 -2.85 12.49 14.24
C GLY A 73 -2.45 13.93 14.54
N LEU A 74 -1.34 14.39 13.98
CA LEU A 74 -0.83 15.77 14.12
C LEU A 74 -1.82 16.79 13.52
N ASP A 75 -2.41 16.49 12.37
CA ASP A 75 -3.42 17.34 11.72
C ASP A 75 -4.69 17.48 12.54
N GLY A 76 -5.21 16.36 13.04
CA GLY A 76 -6.37 16.34 13.94
C GLY A 76 -6.08 17.14 15.20
N PHE A 77 -4.91 16.93 15.81
CA PHE A 77 -4.47 17.66 17.00
C PHE A 77 -4.34 19.16 16.75
N ALA A 78 -3.68 19.57 15.66
CA ALA A 78 -3.56 20.98 15.28
C ALA A 78 -4.93 21.68 15.12
N GLY A 79 -5.95 20.93 14.71
CA GLY A 79 -7.33 21.43 14.62
C GLY A 79 -7.95 21.69 15.97
N ARG A 80 -7.83 20.70 16.87
CA ARG A 80 -8.35 20.82 18.24
C ARG A 80 -7.64 21.93 19.00
N VAL A 81 -6.32 22.05 18.87
CA VAL A 81 -5.56 23.16 19.47
C VAL A 81 -6.00 24.51 18.89
N SER A 82 -6.12 24.63 17.56
CA SER A 82 -6.58 25.90 16.96
C SER A 82 -7.97 26.28 17.46
N ARG A 83 -8.90 25.33 17.58
CA ARG A 83 -10.24 25.57 18.11
C ARG A 83 -10.20 25.97 19.59
N ALA A 84 -9.42 25.25 20.41
CA ALA A 84 -9.28 25.57 21.83
C ALA A 84 -8.67 26.96 22.07
N VAL A 85 -7.74 27.40 21.23
CA VAL A 85 -7.23 28.79 21.25
C VAL A 85 -8.36 29.78 20.96
N ASP A 86 -9.19 29.51 19.96
CA ASP A 86 -10.30 30.40 19.59
C ASP A 86 -11.40 30.45 20.67
N ASP A 87 -11.71 29.31 21.30
CA ASP A 87 -12.76 29.17 22.33
C ASP A 87 -12.36 29.74 23.70
N HIS A 88 -11.09 29.60 24.10
CA HIS A 88 -10.64 29.95 25.45
C HIS A 88 -9.83 31.24 25.54
N THR A 89 -9.52 31.90 24.41
CA THR A 89 -8.76 33.15 24.41
C THR A 89 -9.34 34.19 23.46
N SER A 90 -9.05 35.46 23.71
CA SER A 90 -9.53 36.58 22.89
C SER A 90 -8.43 37.64 22.69
N GLY A 91 -8.69 38.59 21.78
CA GLY A 91 -7.83 39.75 21.55
C GLY A 91 -6.36 39.43 21.31
N ASN A 92 -5.48 40.12 22.05
CA ASN A 92 -4.03 40.01 21.87
C ASN A 92 -3.48 38.63 22.29
N THR A 93 -4.03 38.02 23.34
CA THR A 93 -3.63 36.68 23.79
C THR A 93 -3.85 35.64 22.72
N ARG A 94 -5.02 35.67 22.06
CA ARG A 94 -5.32 34.78 20.91
C ARG A 94 -4.29 34.97 19.80
N LYS A 95 -3.99 36.21 19.43
CA LYS A 95 -3.01 36.54 18.38
C LYS A 95 -1.61 36.01 18.72
N GLN A 96 -1.17 36.19 19.96
CA GLN A 96 0.14 35.71 20.44
C GLN A 96 0.23 34.19 20.40
N LEU A 97 -0.79 33.47 20.90
CA LEU A 97 -0.79 32.00 20.89
C LEU A 97 -0.86 31.41 19.48
N ARG A 98 -1.67 31.99 18.59
CA ARG A 98 -1.69 31.58 17.19
C ARG A 98 -0.35 31.82 16.50
N THR A 99 0.32 32.93 16.81
CA THR A 99 1.67 33.20 16.30
C THR A 99 2.67 32.15 16.79
N ALA A 100 2.65 31.84 18.09
CA ALA A 100 3.57 30.90 18.72
C ALA A 100 3.40 29.47 18.18
N LEU A 101 2.16 28.99 18.09
CA LEU A 101 1.84 27.61 17.67
C LEU A 101 1.86 27.43 16.15
N LEU A 102 1.23 28.35 15.39
CA LEU A 102 1.07 28.19 13.95
C LEU A 102 2.14 28.91 13.13
N LYS A 103 3.11 29.59 13.78
CA LYS A 103 4.21 30.33 13.13
C LYS A 103 3.71 31.32 12.06
N ASN A 104 2.64 32.05 12.37
CA ASN A 104 1.95 32.96 11.45
C ASN A 104 1.37 32.32 10.17
N LYS A 105 1.19 31.00 10.14
CA LYS A 105 0.54 30.31 9.03
C LYS A 105 -0.95 30.09 9.32
N PRO A 106 -1.84 30.23 8.31
CA PRO A 106 -3.19 29.69 8.39
C PRO A 106 -3.16 28.17 8.64
N LEU A 107 -4.13 27.65 9.39
CA LEU A 107 -4.19 26.22 9.76
C LEU A 107 -4.06 25.29 8.54
N GLY A 108 -4.78 25.57 7.45
CA GLY A 108 -4.68 24.77 6.22
C GLY A 108 -3.27 24.79 5.58
N LYS A 109 -2.53 25.90 5.71
CA LYS A 109 -1.12 25.97 5.24
C LYS A 109 -0.14 25.35 6.23
N PHE A 110 -0.49 25.32 7.51
CA PHE A 110 0.31 24.69 8.57
C PHE A 110 0.30 23.17 8.44
N ARG A 111 -0.85 22.58 8.11
CA ARG A 111 -1.05 21.12 7.94
C ARG A 111 -0.54 20.54 6.62
N ARG A 112 -0.40 21.36 5.59
CA ARG A 112 -0.09 20.90 4.23
C ARG A 112 1.25 20.14 4.09
N PRO A 113 2.35 20.50 4.78
CA PRO A 113 3.58 19.73 4.72
C PRO A 113 3.39 18.37 5.42
N VAL A 114 3.54 17.27 4.69
CA VAL A 114 3.38 15.93 5.27
C VAL A 114 4.53 15.60 6.20
N LEU A 115 4.20 15.19 7.42
CA LEU A 115 5.08 14.70 8.48
C LEU A 115 6.32 15.55 8.73
N GLY A 116 7.44 15.35 8.02
CA GLY A 116 8.74 15.96 8.35
C GLY A 116 8.72 17.50 8.41
N GLY A 117 7.98 18.15 7.51
CA GLY A 117 7.83 19.62 7.55
C GLY A 117 6.90 20.11 8.67
N GLN A 118 5.90 19.30 9.03
CA GLN A 118 4.96 19.58 10.12
C GLN A 118 5.57 19.32 11.49
N LEU A 119 6.30 18.21 11.65
CA LEU A 119 7.03 17.84 12.87
C LEU A 119 7.98 18.94 13.30
N GLN A 120 8.76 19.50 12.37
CA GLN A 120 9.65 20.62 12.67
C GLN A 120 8.89 21.85 13.18
N SER A 121 7.67 22.07 12.68
CA SER A 121 6.80 23.18 13.11
C SER A 121 6.07 22.90 14.43
N MET A 122 6.01 21.63 14.86
CA MET A 122 5.31 21.16 16.06
C MET A 122 6.25 20.76 17.21
N THR A 123 7.56 20.80 17.02
CA THR A 123 8.55 20.32 17.99
C THR A 123 8.49 21.07 19.33
N ASP A 124 8.13 22.35 19.32
CA ASP A 124 8.03 23.20 20.52
C ASP A 124 6.60 23.33 21.08
N TRP A 125 5.65 22.56 20.55
CA TRP A 125 4.24 22.72 20.91
C TRP A 125 3.93 22.32 22.34
N SER A 126 4.45 21.20 22.84
CA SER A 126 4.21 20.79 24.23
C SER A 126 4.70 21.83 25.22
N GLU A 127 5.90 22.37 25.01
CA GLU A 127 6.46 23.43 25.83
C GLU A 127 5.59 24.71 25.77
N THR A 128 5.17 25.09 24.56
CA THR A 128 4.30 26.25 24.35
C THR A 128 2.95 26.08 25.04
N LEU A 129 2.33 24.90 24.92
CA LEU A 129 1.04 24.58 25.54
C LEU A 129 1.16 24.54 27.07
N THR A 130 2.26 24.03 27.61
CA THR A 130 2.52 24.01 29.06
C THR A 130 2.67 25.43 29.63
N LYS A 131 3.32 26.33 28.89
CA LYS A 131 3.62 27.70 29.34
C LYS A 131 2.54 28.73 29.03
N CYS A 132 1.51 28.38 28.24
CA CYS A 132 0.53 29.36 27.76
C CYS A 132 -0.44 29.90 28.83
N GLY A 133 -0.52 29.25 29.99
CA GLY A 133 -1.39 29.68 31.11
C GLY A 133 -2.89 29.46 30.90
N VAL A 134 -3.31 28.83 29.78
CA VAL A 134 -4.71 28.51 29.50
C VAL A 134 -4.98 27.04 29.88
N PRO A 135 -5.77 26.74 30.93
CA PRO A 135 -5.91 25.38 31.46
C PRO A 135 -6.31 24.33 30.42
N ALA A 136 -7.24 24.68 29.51
CA ALA A 136 -7.68 23.79 28.44
C ALA A 136 -6.55 23.44 27.45
N LEU A 137 -5.63 24.36 27.18
CA LEU A 137 -4.48 24.13 26.30
C LEU A 137 -3.34 23.41 27.02
N VAL A 138 -3.10 23.72 28.30
CA VAL A 138 -2.12 23.02 29.14
C VAL A 138 -2.46 21.53 29.23
N ALA A 139 -3.74 21.17 29.35
CA ALA A 139 -4.20 19.78 29.37
C ALA A 139 -3.88 19.00 28.07
N MET A 140 -3.63 19.69 26.95
CA MET A 140 -3.30 19.09 25.67
C MET A 140 -1.79 18.86 25.47
N ALA A 141 -0.93 19.40 26.34
CA ALA A 141 0.53 19.31 26.19
C ALA A 141 1.06 17.85 26.17
N PRO A 142 0.61 16.93 27.04
CA PRO A 142 1.07 15.53 27.01
C PRO A 142 0.73 14.81 25.69
N GLU A 143 -0.43 15.14 25.10
CA GLU A 143 -0.81 14.57 23.82
C GLU A 143 0.06 15.12 22.68
N ALA A 144 0.45 16.40 22.74
CA ALA A 144 1.40 16.98 21.80
C ALA A 144 2.74 16.23 21.80
N ASP A 145 3.29 15.95 22.98
CA ASP A 145 4.54 15.18 23.12
C ASP A 145 4.41 13.77 22.53
N ALA A 146 3.33 13.06 22.84
CA ALA A 146 3.09 11.73 22.33
C ALA A 146 2.99 11.69 20.79
N LEU A 147 2.29 12.65 20.19
CA LEU A 147 2.12 12.73 18.74
C LEU A 147 3.41 13.14 18.02
N VAL A 148 4.20 14.05 18.60
CA VAL A 148 5.51 14.43 18.04
C VAL A 148 6.47 13.24 18.09
N ALA A 149 6.54 12.51 19.21
CA ALA A 149 7.35 11.30 19.32
C ALA A 149 6.93 10.20 18.33
N ALA A 150 5.61 9.98 18.16
CA ALA A 150 5.09 9.04 17.17
C ALA A 150 5.48 9.45 15.74
N GLY A 151 5.41 10.73 15.41
CA GLY A 151 5.82 11.20 14.09
C GLY A 151 7.34 11.12 13.85
N GLN A 152 8.18 11.39 14.85
CA GLN A 152 9.63 11.18 14.75
C GLN A 152 9.96 9.71 14.47
N SER A 153 9.32 8.78 15.19
CA SER A 153 9.49 7.35 14.97
C SER A 153 9.07 6.93 13.55
N ALA A 154 7.93 7.45 13.05
CA ALA A 154 7.47 7.20 11.69
C ALA A 154 8.45 7.76 10.63
N GLU A 155 9.02 8.94 10.86
CA GLU A 155 10.00 9.55 9.96
C GLU A 155 11.30 8.73 9.89
N GLU A 156 11.80 8.26 11.04
CA GLU A 156 12.97 7.39 11.13
C GLU A 156 12.73 6.06 10.41
N LEU A 157 11.55 5.45 10.63
CA LEU A 157 11.16 4.22 9.95
C LEU A 157 11.15 4.39 8.43
N ARG A 158 10.58 5.50 7.93
CA ARG A 158 10.58 5.83 6.50
C ARG A 158 11.99 6.05 5.96
N LYS A 159 12.83 6.83 6.64
CA LYS A 159 14.23 7.05 6.24
C LYS A 159 15.00 5.74 6.16
N LYS A 160 14.82 4.85 7.14
CA LYS A 160 15.47 3.53 7.18
C LYS A 160 15.00 2.64 6.03
N ALA A 161 13.69 2.56 5.78
CA ALA A 161 13.14 1.74 4.69
C ALA A 161 13.58 2.26 3.31
N GLN A 162 13.54 3.57 3.09
CA GLN A 162 14.03 4.20 1.85
C GLN A 162 15.53 4.01 1.66
N GLY A 163 16.32 4.15 2.73
CA GLY A 163 17.76 3.88 2.72
C GLY A 163 18.06 2.44 2.31
N LYS A 164 17.41 1.45 2.95
CA LYS A 164 17.53 0.03 2.60
C LYS A 164 17.19 -0.23 1.14
N ASN A 165 16.09 0.32 0.64
CA ASN A 165 15.68 0.12 -0.76
C ASN A 165 16.71 0.69 -1.74
N ARG A 166 17.22 1.91 -1.48
CA ARG A 166 18.27 2.51 -2.30
C ARG A 166 19.53 1.65 -2.27
N ASP A 167 19.98 1.27 -1.09
CA ASP A 167 21.22 0.51 -0.93
C ASP A 167 21.11 -0.86 -1.63
N PHE A 168 19.98 -1.56 -1.47
CA PHE A 168 19.66 -2.81 -2.18
C PHE A 168 19.73 -2.65 -3.71
N ARG A 169 19.17 -1.58 -4.26
CA ARG A 169 19.10 -1.33 -5.71
C ARG A 169 20.42 -0.85 -6.31
N ASP A 170 21.14 0.03 -5.62
CA ASP A 170 22.23 0.81 -6.22
C ASP A 170 23.62 0.22 -5.94
N ILE A 171 23.82 -0.44 -4.80
CA ILE A 171 25.13 -0.99 -4.40
C ILE A 171 25.06 -2.41 -3.82
N GLY A 172 23.86 -2.88 -3.49
CA GLY A 172 23.60 -4.11 -2.76
C GLY A 172 23.33 -5.31 -3.65
N ALA A 173 22.63 -6.29 -3.06
CA ALA A 173 22.47 -7.64 -3.60
C ALA A 173 21.86 -7.64 -5.01
N ARG A 174 20.87 -6.76 -5.28
CA ARG A 174 20.22 -6.68 -6.60
C ARG A 174 21.18 -6.25 -7.71
N LYS A 175 21.99 -5.21 -7.49
CA LYS A 175 22.98 -4.77 -8.48
C LYS A 175 24.00 -5.86 -8.73
N GLN A 176 24.57 -6.42 -7.66
CA GLN A 176 25.60 -7.47 -7.75
C GLN A 176 25.07 -8.71 -8.47
N PHE A 177 23.81 -9.07 -8.23
CA PHE A 177 23.15 -10.16 -8.94
C PHE A 177 23.00 -9.86 -10.44
N ILE A 178 22.55 -8.65 -10.81
CA ILE A 178 22.46 -8.24 -12.23
C ILE A 178 23.84 -8.25 -12.90
N ASP A 179 24.89 -7.81 -12.20
CA ASP A 179 26.27 -7.89 -12.70
C ASP A 179 26.68 -9.36 -12.95
N LYS A 180 26.37 -10.27 -12.01
CA LYS A 180 26.63 -11.71 -12.16
C LYS A 180 25.88 -12.31 -13.35
N VAL A 181 24.60 -11.98 -13.52
CA VAL A 181 23.79 -12.42 -14.67
C VAL A 181 24.37 -11.91 -15.99
N ASN A 182 24.74 -10.63 -16.04
CA ASN A 182 25.36 -10.05 -17.23
C ASN A 182 26.72 -10.70 -17.56
N GLY A 183 27.51 -11.03 -16.54
CA GLY A 183 28.75 -11.80 -16.69
C GLY A 183 28.49 -13.17 -17.31
N ALA A 184 27.60 -13.96 -16.72
CA ALA A 184 27.25 -15.28 -17.22
C ALA A 184 26.68 -15.25 -18.65
N ARG A 185 25.86 -14.24 -18.98
CA ARG A 185 25.35 -14.05 -20.35
C ARG A 185 26.47 -13.78 -21.35
N LYS A 186 27.43 -12.93 -21.01
CA LYS A 186 28.58 -12.62 -21.89
C LYS A 186 29.48 -13.84 -22.09
N GLU A 187 29.76 -14.55 -21.00
CA GLU A 187 30.62 -15.74 -21.04
C GLU A 187 29.99 -16.86 -21.87
N SER A 188 28.71 -17.17 -21.63
CA SER A 188 27.98 -18.18 -22.40
C SER A 188 27.83 -17.78 -23.86
N HIS A 189 27.50 -16.52 -24.17
CA HIS A 189 27.46 -16.03 -25.55
C HIS A 189 28.81 -16.21 -26.26
N GLY A 190 29.91 -15.82 -25.60
CA GLY A 190 31.25 -15.95 -26.15
C GLY A 190 31.69 -17.40 -26.39
N GLY A 191 31.26 -18.34 -25.55
CA GLY A 191 31.51 -19.76 -25.77
C GLY A 191 30.63 -20.36 -26.86
N LEU A 192 29.34 -20.05 -26.87
CA LEU A 192 28.40 -20.50 -27.90
C LEU A 192 28.76 -19.95 -29.29
N ALA A 193 29.29 -18.73 -29.36
CA ALA A 193 29.73 -18.09 -30.61
C ALA A 193 30.96 -18.77 -31.24
N LYS A 194 31.66 -19.64 -30.49
CA LYS A 194 32.78 -20.44 -31.02
C LYS A 194 32.31 -21.71 -31.74
N LEU A 195 31.11 -22.20 -31.41
CA LEU A 195 30.61 -23.49 -31.91
C LEU A 195 30.43 -23.54 -33.44
N PRO A 196 30.01 -22.48 -34.14
CA PRO A 196 29.95 -22.48 -35.61
C PRO A 196 31.30 -22.71 -36.30
N PHE A 197 32.43 -22.40 -35.64
CA PHE A 197 33.76 -22.72 -36.18
C PHE A 197 34.17 -24.18 -35.96
N GLN A 198 33.50 -24.87 -35.04
CA GLN A 198 33.77 -26.28 -34.69
C GLN A 198 32.78 -27.23 -35.37
N HIS A 199 31.57 -26.73 -35.68
CA HIS A 199 30.48 -27.49 -36.29
C HIS A 199 29.94 -26.74 -37.51
N ALA A 200 30.33 -27.18 -38.71
CA ALA A 200 29.99 -26.53 -39.98
C ALA A 200 28.48 -26.47 -40.31
N THR A 201 27.65 -27.23 -39.59
CA THR A 201 26.19 -27.23 -39.74
C THR A 201 25.50 -26.09 -38.97
N LEU A 202 26.21 -25.38 -38.09
CA LEU A 202 25.64 -24.29 -37.30
C LEU A 202 25.81 -22.95 -38.01
N THR A 203 24.77 -22.11 -37.91
CA THR A 203 24.81 -20.73 -38.42
C THR A 203 25.70 -19.84 -37.56
N SER A 204 26.27 -18.79 -38.15
CA SER A 204 27.06 -17.78 -37.42
C SER A 204 26.29 -17.04 -36.32
N SER A 205 24.96 -17.01 -36.38
CA SER A 205 24.06 -16.43 -35.37
C SER A 205 23.60 -17.43 -34.30
N PHE A 206 24.17 -18.64 -34.24
CA PHE A 206 23.73 -19.69 -33.31
C PHE A 206 23.65 -19.21 -31.86
N ALA A 207 24.67 -18.48 -31.39
CA ALA A 207 24.73 -17.96 -30.04
C ALA A 207 23.61 -16.97 -29.71
N ASP A 208 23.14 -16.19 -30.70
CA ASP A 208 22.14 -15.15 -30.49
C ASP A 208 20.76 -15.76 -30.15
N GLY A 209 20.47 -16.96 -30.65
CA GLY A 209 19.22 -17.69 -30.41
C GLY A 209 19.04 -18.20 -28.96
N PHE A 210 20.06 -18.09 -28.12
CA PHE A 210 19.97 -18.47 -26.70
C PHE A 210 19.47 -17.33 -25.81
N PHE A 211 19.50 -16.09 -26.30
CA PHE A 211 19.15 -14.93 -25.52
C PHE A 211 17.85 -14.32 -26.04
N TYR A 212 17.01 -13.89 -25.11
CA TYR A 212 15.72 -13.29 -25.43
C TYR A 212 15.93 -11.97 -26.17
N SER A 213 15.49 -11.90 -27.42
CA SER A 213 15.75 -10.76 -28.32
C SER A 213 14.54 -9.82 -28.44
N GLU A 214 13.31 -10.32 -28.32
CA GLU A 214 12.07 -9.53 -28.34
C GLU A 214 10.88 -10.38 -27.84
N PRO A 215 9.73 -9.79 -27.49
CA PRO A 215 8.48 -10.55 -27.36
C PRO A 215 8.25 -11.40 -28.61
N PRO A 216 7.67 -12.61 -28.48
CA PRO A 216 7.13 -13.29 -29.64
C PRO A 216 6.29 -12.28 -30.42
N ARG A 217 6.33 -12.33 -31.77
CA ARG A 217 5.25 -11.71 -32.54
C ARG A 217 3.97 -12.20 -31.90
N GLU A 218 3.06 -11.29 -31.55
CA GLU A 218 1.72 -11.68 -31.13
C GLU A 218 1.26 -12.71 -32.16
N GLU A 219 1.09 -13.95 -31.72
CA GLU A 219 0.45 -14.95 -32.55
C GLU A 219 -0.90 -14.32 -32.87
N GLU A 220 -1.15 -14.03 -34.15
CA GLU A 220 -2.45 -13.49 -34.56
C GLU A 220 -3.49 -14.45 -34.02
N GLU A 221 -4.26 -14.02 -33.01
CA GLU A 221 -5.29 -14.86 -32.40
C GLU A 221 -6.16 -15.40 -33.53
N THR A 222 -6.24 -16.71 -33.61
CA THR A 222 -7.07 -17.35 -34.61
C THR A 222 -8.53 -17.01 -34.30
N ILE A 223 -9.37 -16.98 -35.33
CA ILE A 223 -10.82 -16.75 -35.17
C ILE A 223 -11.43 -17.70 -34.12
N ASP A 224 -10.91 -18.93 -34.02
CA ASP A 224 -11.39 -19.94 -33.09
C ASP A 224 -10.96 -19.66 -31.64
N GLU A 225 -9.76 -19.11 -31.41
CA GLU A 225 -9.32 -18.66 -30.07
C GLU A 225 -10.16 -17.48 -29.59
N VAL A 226 -10.43 -16.50 -30.46
CA VAL A 226 -11.30 -15.36 -30.14
C VAL A 226 -12.72 -15.83 -29.83
N LYS A 227 -13.28 -16.77 -30.61
CA LYS A 227 -14.60 -17.36 -30.33
C LYS A 227 -14.64 -18.09 -29.00
N THR A 228 -13.58 -18.81 -28.67
CA THR A 228 -13.47 -19.53 -27.39
C THR A 228 -13.43 -18.55 -26.23
N SER A 229 -12.62 -17.48 -26.34
CA SER A 229 -12.57 -16.40 -25.35
C SER A 229 -13.92 -15.70 -25.16
N ILE A 230 -14.64 -15.42 -26.25
CA ILE A 230 -16.01 -14.86 -26.18
C ILE A 230 -16.95 -15.79 -25.42
N ALA A 231 -16.91 -17.10 -25.69
CA ALA A 231 -17.76 -18.06 -25.00
C ALA A 231 -17.46 -18.12 -23.48
N GLU A 232 -16.19 -18.10 -23.11
CA GLU A 232 -15.76 -18.07 -21.70
C GLU A 232 -16.20 -16.77 -21.00
N LEU A 233 -16.03 -15.62 -21.65
CA LEU A 233 -16.45 -14.32 -21.10
C LEU A 233 -17.97 -14.22 -20.94
N LEU A 234 -18.74 -14.79 -21.87
CA LEU A 234 -20.20 -14.85 -21.75
C LEU A 234 -20.63 -15.74 -20.57
N ALA A 235 -19.96 -16.88 -20.35
CA ALA A 235 -20.22 -17.72 -19.19
C ALA A 235 -19.89 -17.00 -17.87
N GLN A 236 -18.77 -16.27 -17.81
CA GLN A 236 -18.41 -15.46 -16.64
C GLN A 236 -19.40 -14.32 -16.41
N LEU A 237 -19.89 -13.68 -17.47
CA LEU A 237 -20.90 -12.62 -17.38
C LEU A 237 -22.22 -13.16 -16.83
N GLU A 238 -22.64 -14.34 -17.28
CA GLU A 238 -23.84 -15.02 -16.77
C GLU A 238 -23.71 -15.33 -15.27
N GLU A 239 -22.56 -15.88 -14.83
CA GLU A 239 -22.30 -16.14 -13.41
C GLU A 239 -22.36 -14.86 -12.56
N ARG A 240 -21.77 -13.77 -13.06
CA ARG A 240 -21.77 -12.47 -12.37
C ARG A 240 -23.17 -11.83 -12.32
N GLN A 241 -23.97 -11.98 -13.38
CA GLN A 241 -25.36 -11.52 -13.38
C GLN A 241 -26.22 -12.31 -12.39
N ALA A 242 -26.05 -13.63 -12.31
CA ALA A 242 -26.73 -14.45 -11.32
C ALA A 242 -26.35 -14.05 -9.89
N PHE A 243 -25.07 -13.77 -9.64
CA PHE A 243 -24.59 -13.30 -8.34
C PHE A 243 -25.13 -11.91 -7.98
N LEU A 244 -25.16 -10.98 -8.94
CA LEU A 244 -25.74 -9.65 -8.73
C LEU A 244 -27.22 -9.76 -8.33
N LYS A 245 -28.00 -10.57 -9.06
CA LYS A 245 -29.41 -10.79 -8.75
C LYS A 245 -29.61 -11.33 -7.33
N LYS A 246 -28.76 -12.27 -6.91
CA LYS A 246 -28.79 -12.81 -5.54
C LYS A 246 -28.53 -11.71 -4.49
N LEU A 247 -27.54 -10.84 -4.72
CA LEU A 247 -27.24 -9.72 -3.82
C LEU A 247 -28.38 -8.69 -3.76
N GLU A 248 -29.02 -8.41 -4.90
CA GLU A 248 -30.19 -7.53 -4.96
C GLU A 248 -31.37 -8.11 -4.15
N GLU A 249 -31.63 -9.42 -4.28
CA GLU A 249 -32.64 -10.13 -3.49
C GLU A 249 -32.32 -10.11 -1.98
N GLU A 250 -31.05 -10.32 -1.60
CA GLU A 250 -30.59 -10.22 -0.20
C GLU A 250 -30.78 -8.81 0.36
N ALA A 251 -30.38 -7.77 -0.38
CA ALA A 251 -30.54 -6.38 0.04
C ALA A 251 -32.02 -5.97 0.18
N GLU A 252 -32.91 -6.44 -0.72
CA GLU A 252 -34.34 -6.18 -0.61
C GLU A 252 -34.94 -6.86 0.64
N ASN A 253 -34.51 -8.09 0.94
CA ASN A 253 -34.96 -8.82 2.13
C ASN A 253 -34.45 -8.16 3.43
N GLU A 254 -33.20 -7.70 3.47
CA GLU A 254 -32.66 -6.94 4.61
C GLU A 254 -33.40 -5.63 4.83
N ALA A 255 -33.71 -4.90 3.75
CA ALA A 255 -34.49 -3.66 3.83
C ALA A 255 -35.90 -3.91 4.39
N LYS A 256 -36.56 -4.99 3.96
CA LYS A 256 -37.88 -5.40 4.50
C LYS A 256 -37.77 -5.77 5.98
N ALA A 257 -36.79 -6.58 6.37
CA ALA A 257 -36.59 -6.98 7.76
C ALA A 257 -36.27 -5.78 8.66
N ALA A 258 -35.46 -4.82 8.20
CA ALA A 258 -35.16 -3.60 8.94
C ALA A 258 -36.41 -2.70 9.11
N ALA A 259 -37.24 -2.59 8.07
CA ALA A 259 -38.51 -1.86 8.14
C ALA A 259 -39.51 -2.52 9.11
N GLU A 260 -39.60 -3.85 9.10
CA GLU A 260 -40.43 -4.61 10.05
C GLU A 260 -39.94 -4.45 11.49
N GLN A 261 -38.63 -4.52 11.73
CA GLN A 261 -38.05 -4.29 13.06
C GLN A 261 -38.28 -2.87 13.55
N ALA A 262 -38.15 -1.86 12.69
CA ALA A 262 -38.44 -0.47 13.05
C ALA A 262 -39.92 -0.26 13.40
N ALA A 263 -40.83 -0.88 12.64
CA ALA A 263 -42.26 -0.83 12.94
C ALA A 263 -42.59 -1.52 14.27
N GLN A 264 -41.99 -2.69 14.54
CA GLN A 264 -42.16 -3.41 15.81
C GLN A 264 -41.62 -2.61 17.00
N ALA A 265 -40.44 -1.98 16.86
CA ALA A 265 -39.87 -1.11 17.89
C ALA A 265 -40.78 0.08 18.21
N GLN A 266 -41.31 0.75 17.18
CA GLN A 266 -42.25 1.86 17.37
C GLN A 266 -43.52 1.42 18.10
N THR A 267 -44.09 0.26 17.73
CA THR A 267 -45.27 -0.27 18.44
C THR A 267 -44.98 -0.66 19.89
N ALA A 268 -43.77 -1.13 20.20
CA ALA A 268 -43.37 -1.43 21.57
C ALA A 268 -43.24 -0.16 22.41
N GLU A 269 -42.61 0.89 21.88
CA GLU A 269 -42.51 2.20 22.54
C GLU A 269 -43.90 2.81 22.81
N ASP A 270 -44.81 2.74 21.84
CA ASP A 270 -46.18 3.24 21.99
C ASP A 270 -46.95 2.48 23.09
N LEU A 271 -46.77 1.16 23.18
CA LEU A 271 -47.39 0.33 24.23
C LEU A 271 -46.81 0.63 25.61
N GLU A 272 -45.50 0.84 25.73
CA GLU A 272 -44.86 1.22 26.99
C GLU A 272 -45.35 2.59 27.48
N ALA A 273 -45.48 3.57 26.58
CA ALA A 273 -46.02 4.89 26.91
C ALA A 273 -47.48 4.80 27.41
N GLN A 274 -48.32 3.98 26.77
CA GLN A 274 -49.68 3.73 27.21
C GLN A 274 -49.73 3.06 28.60
N ALA A 275 -48.88 2.06 28.84
CA ALA A 275 -48.80 1.38 30.13
C ALA A 275 -48.40 2.35 31.26
N GLN A 276 -47.42 3.22 31.03
CA GLN A 276 -47.01 4.24 32.01
C GLN A 276 -48.14 5.23 32.30
N ALA A 277 -48.86 5.69 31.27
CA ALA A 277 -50.00 6.59 31.44
C ALA A 277 -51.12 5.95 32.28
N LEU A 278 -51.44 4.67 32.03
CA LEU A 278 -52.43 3.92 32.81
C LEU A 278 -52.01 3.72 34.27
N LEU A 279 -50.72 3.41 34.51
CA LEU A 279 -50.19 3.30 35.87
C LEU A 279 -50.27 4.63 36.63
N ALA A 280 -49.97 5.75 35.98
CA ALA A 280 -50.11 7.08 36.58
C ALA A 280 -51.57 7.40 36.94
N GLN A 281 -52.52 7.06 36.07
CA GLN A 281 -53.95 7.21 36.35
C GLN A 281 -54.40 6.34 37.53
N ALA A 282 -53.95 5.08 37.58
CA ALA A 282 -54.27 4.17 38.68
C ALA A 282 -53.71 4.68 40.02
N ALA A 283 -52.49 5.23 40.02
CA ALA A 283 -51.89 5.84 41.21
C ALA A 283 -52.68 7.07 41.68
N ALA A 284 -53.11 7.94 40.75
CA ALA A 284 -53.93 9.10 41.06
C ALA A 284 -55.31 8.73 41.64
N LEU A 285 -55.95 7.68 41.11
CA LEU A 285 -57.23 7.17 41.65
C LEU A 285 -57.05 6.58 43.06
N LYS A 286 -55.98 5.80 43.30
CA LYS A 286 -55.67 5.28 44.64
C LYS A 286 -55.39 6.39 45.65
N ALA A 287 -54.73 7.47 45.24
CA ALA A 287 -54.49 8.63 46.11
C ALA A 287 -55.79 9.37 46.48
N LYS A 288 -56.78 9.42 45.58
CA LYS A 288 -58.10 10.01 45.85
C LYS A 288 -58.95 9.18 46.81
N LEU A 289 -58.79 7.85 46.85
CA LEU A 289 -59.51 6.95 47.74
C LEU A 289 -58.97 6.91 49.19
N LYS A 290 -57.81 7.54 49.46
CA LYS A 290 -57.18 7.61 50.79
C LYS A 290 -57.40 8.95 51.52
N LYS A 291 -58.22 9.84 50.98
CA LYS A 291 -58.77 11.03 51.65
C LYS A 291 -60.22 10.77 52.03
#